data_AF-A0A399UPM8-F1
#
_entry.id   AF-A0A399UPM8-F1
#
_cell.length_a   1.000
_cell.length_b   1.000
_cell.length_c   1.000
_cell.angle_alpha   90.00
_cell.angle_beta   90.00
_cell.angle_gamma   90.00
#
_symmetry.space_group_name_H-M   'P 1'
#
loop_
_entity.id
_entity.type
_entity.pdbx_description
1 polymer ?
#
loop_
_entity_poly.entity_id
_entity_poly.type
_entity_poly.pdbx_seq_one_letter_code
_entity_poly.pdbx_strand_id
1 'polypeptide(L)' 'MTQTVPPPRPPQGEEGEWTLLQSRVDRNFWQWDRRPEPTAPTLTRFVIVRPPERLDYDTFDEAEAMFEAMEG' A
#
# COMPACT_ATOMS: atom_id res chain seq x y z
N MET A 1 -6.98 -14.77 -25.41
CA MET A 1 -5.66 -14.32 -24.95
C MET A 1 -5.82 -13.94 -23.48
N THR A 2 -5.42 -14.79 -22.54
CA THR A 2 -5.43 -14.46 -21.12
C THR A 2 -4.29 -13.48 -20.88
N GLN A 3 -4.61 -12.19 -20.90
CA GLN A 3 -3.67 -11.14 -20.53
C GLN A 3 -3.50 -11.24 -19.01
N THR A 4 -2.50 -12.00 -18.56
CA THR A 4 -2.06 -12.01 -17.18
C THR A 4 -1.52 -10.62 -16.86
N VAL A 5 -2.34 -9.78 -16.23
CA VAL A 5 -1.90 -8.50 -15.70
C VAL A 5 -0.77 -8.80 -14.71
N PRO A 6 0.43 -8.21 -14.88
CA PRO A 6 1.52 -8.44 -13.93
C PRO A 6 1.06 -8.00 -12.54
N PRO A 7 1.48 -8.70 -11.47
CA PRO A 7 1.13 -8.30 -10.13
C PRO A 7 1.57 -6.84 -9.89
N PRO A 8 0.76 -6.06 -9.13
CA PRO A 8 1.09 -4.68 -8.87
C PRO A 8 2.45 -4.59 -8.19
N ARG A 9 3.25 -3.61 -8.57
CA ARG A 9 4.55 -3.37 -7.94
C ARG A 9 4.38 -2.44 -6.75
N PRO A 10 5.11 -2.67 -5.65
CA PRO A 10 5.12 -1.74 -4.54
C PRO A 10 5.70 -0.37 -4.96
N PRO A 11 5.41 0.69 -4.21
CA PRO A 11 6.07 1.98 -4.37
C PRO A 11 7.60 1.85 -4.35
N GLN A 12 8.28 2.61 -5.21
CA GLN A 12 9.74 2.61 -5.32
C GLN A 12 10.36 3.80 -4.57
N GLY A 13 11.59 3.65 -4.11
CA GLY A 13 12.38 4.73 -3.49
C GLY A 13 12.31 4.82 -1.98
N GLU A 14 11.56 3.93 -1.32
CA GLU A 14 11.49 3.84 0.15
C GLU A 14 12.08 2.53 0.64
N GLU A 15 12.96 2.63 1.62
CA GLU A 15 13.51 1.48 2.36
C GLU A 15 12.44 0.92 3.30
N GLY A 16 12.10 -0.35 3.17
CA GLY A 16 11.13 -1.04 4.01
C GLY A 16 10.54 -2.25 3.30
N GLU A 17 9.86 -3.10 4.05
CA GLU A 17 9.09 -4.21 3.52
C GLU A 17 7.71 -3.72 3.09
N TRP A 18 7.32 -4.08 1.88
CA TRP A 18 6.01 -3.78 1.34
C TRP A 18 5.18 -5.05 1.25
N THR A 19 4.02 -5.03 1.87
CA THR A 19 3.05 -6.13 1.84
C THR A 19 1.80 -5.67 1.11
N LEU A 20 1.41 -6.35 0.03
CA LEU A 20 0.16 -6.07 -0.67
C LEU A 20 -1.01 -6.61 0.15
N LEU A 21 -1.89 -5.73 0.62
CA LEU A 21 -3.07 -6.11 1.41
C LEU A 21 -4.26 -6.40 0.49
N GLN A 22 -4.54 -5.50 -0.45
CA GLN A 22 -5.62 -5.65 -1.43
C GLN A 22 -5.22 -5.06 -2.78
N SER A 23 -5.76 -5.62 -3.86
CA SER A 23 -5.55 -5.13 -5.22
C SER A 23 -6.88 -5.06 -5.97
N ARG A 24 -7.13 -3.92 -6.61
CA ARG A 24 -8.27 -3.62 -7.48
C ARG A 24 -7.74 -3.15 -8.83
N VAL A 25 -8.61 -3.04 -9.82
CA VAL A 25 -8.22 -2.69 -11.20
C VAL A 25 -7.58 -1.31 -11.31
N ASP A 26 -8.04 -0.36 -10.49
CA ASP A 26 -7.66 1.05 -10.52
C ASP A 26 -6.72 1.44 -9.36
N ARG A 27 -6.64 0.62 -8.31
CA ARG A 27 -5.90 0.94 -7.08
C ARG A 27 -5.35 -0.28 -6.36
N ASN A 28 -4.31 -0.07 -5.57
CA ASN A 28 -3.69 -1.11 -4.75
C ASN A 28 -3.49 -0.60 -3.34
N PHE A 29 -3.75 -1.44 -2.36
CA PHE A 29 -3.58 -1.14 -0.94
C PHE A 29 -2.39 -1.93 -0.39
N TRP A 30 -1.41 -1.20 0.13
CA TRP A 30 -0.16 -1.73 0.65
C TRP A 30 0.02 -1.38 2.13
N GLN A 31 0.66 -2.28 2.86
CA GLN A 31 1.31 -1.99 4.13
C GLN A 31 2.80 -1.79 3.86
N TRP A 32 3.38 -0.78 4.50
CA TRP A 32 4.81 -0.54 4.53
C TRP A 32 5.30 -0.67 5.97
N ASP A 33 6.26 -1.55 6.18
CA ASP A 33 6.91 -1.74 7.47
C ASP A 33 8.39 -1.42 7.34
N ARG A 34 8.87 -0.50 8.15
CA ARG A 34 10.30 -0.17 8.24
C ARG A 34 10.76 -0.20 9.68
N ARG A 35 11.84 -0.94 9.90
CA ARG A 35 12.60 -0.86 11.15
C ARG A 35 13.89 -0.06 10.91
N PRO A 36 14.00 1.19 11.43
CA PRO A 36 15.17 2.02 11.18
C PRO A 36 16.43 1.48 11.87
N GLU A 37 16.28 0.86 13.05
CA GLU A 37 17.35 0.27 13.83
C GLU A 37 16.85 -1.02 14.51
N PRO A 38 17.69 -2.05 14.76
CA PRO A 38 17.25 -3.34 15.30
C PRO A 38 16.45 -3.28 16.60
N THR A 39 16.70 -2.26 17.42
CA THR A 39 16.04 -2.03 18.72
C THR A 39 14.94 -0.98 18.67
N ALA A 40 14.77 -0.27 17.55
CA ALA A 40 13.72 0.71 17.37
C ALA A 40 12.37 0.03 17.09
N PRO A 41 11.25 0.66 17.47
CA PRO A 41 9.93 0.17 17.07
C PRO A 41 9.81 0.15 15.54
N THR A 42 9.08 -0.85 15.01
CA THR A 42 8.72 -0.89 13.59
C THR A 42 7.78 0.27 13.29
N LEU A 43 8.11 1.06 12.29
CA LEU A 43 7.23 2.05 11.69
C LEU A 43 6.35 1.33 10.68
N THR A 44 5.04 1.44 10.85
CA THR A 44 4.07 0.89 9.92
C THR A 44 3.29 2.04 9.28
N ARG A 45 3.06 1.94 7.99
CA ARG A 45 2.22 2.88 7.22
C ARG A 45 1.33 2.10 6.27
N PHE A 46 0.16 2.65 5.99
CA PHE A 46 -0.83 2.12 5.08
C PHE A 46 -0.92 3.01 3.85
N VAL A 47 -0.73 2.46 2.65
CA VAL A 47 -0.57 3.23 1.42
C VAL A 47 -1.54 2.74 0.35
N ILE A 48 -2.37 3.64 -0.15
CA ILE A 48 -3.22 3.40 -1.32
C ILE A 48 -2.56 4.04 -2.53
N VAL A 49 -2.26 3.22 -3.53
CA VAL A 49 -1.70 3.67 -4.81
C VAL A 49 -2.77 3.58 -5.88
N ARG A 50 -3.21 4.73 -6.39
CA ARG A 50 -4.21 4.90 -7.46
C ARG A 50 -3.67 5.90 -8.48
N PRO A 51 -2.86 5.48 -9.47
CA PRO A 51 -2.13 6.41 -10.32
C PRO A 51 -3.03 7.48 -10.96
N PRO A 52 -2.63 8.77 -10.89
CA PRO A 52 -1.34 9.29 -10.42
C PRO A 52 -1.27 9.54 -8.90
N GLU A 53 -2.34 9.26 -8.17
CA GLU A 53 -2.47 9.55 -6.75
C GLU A 53 -1.84 8.47 -5.87
N ARG A 54 -1.28 8.93 -4.74
CA ARG A 54 -0.80 8.10 -3.65
C ARG A 54 -1.30 8.73 -2.36
N LEU A 55 -1.90 7.91 -1.50
CA LEU A 55 -2.45 8.33 -0.22
C LEU A 55 -1.79 7.49 0.87
N ASP A 56 -1.27 8.16 1.88
CA ASP A 56 -0.47 7.60 2.97
C ASP A 56 -1.23 7.82 4.29
N TYR A 57 -1.37 6.77 5.09
CA TYR A 57 -2.11 6.77 6.35
C TYR A 57 -1.32 6.11 7.47
N ASP A 58 -1.51 6.58 8.70
CA ASP A 58 -0.84 6.04 9.89
C ASP A 58 -1.58 4.83 10.49
N THR A 59 -2.87 4.64 10.18
CA THR A 59 -3.69 3.56 10.73
C THR A 59 -4.34 2.71 9.65
N PHE A 60 -4.53 1.42 9.95
CA PHE A 60 -5.18 0.48 9.03
C PHE A 60 -6.64 0.86 8.80
N ASP A 61 -7.39 1.13 9.88
CA ASP A 61 -8.83 1.42 9.81
C ASP A 61 -9.14 2.65 8.94
N GLU A 62 -8.32 3.70 9.05
CA GLU A 62 -8.46 4.90 8.20
C GLU A 62 -8.19 4.58 6.73
N ALA A 63 -7.09 3.88 6.44
CA ALA A 63 -6.74 3.49 5.08
C ALA A 63 -7.78 2.54 4.47
N GLU A 64 -8.30 1.58 5.23
CA GLU A 64 -9.33 0.66 4.79
C GLU A 64 -10.62 1.42 4.47
N ALA A 65 -11.10 2.27 5.37
CA ALA A 65 -12.29 3.09 5.14
C ALA A 65 -12.16 3.95 3.88
N MET A 66 -10.97 4.54 3.65
CA MET A 66 -10.71 5.32 2.44
C MET A 66 -10.65 4.44 1.19
N PHE A 67 -10.04 3.26 1.27
CA PHE A 67 -9.96 2.31 0.16
C PHE A 67 -11.33 1.78 -0.26
N GLU A 68 -12.23 1.55 0.71
CA GLU A 68 -13.62 1.16 0.48
C GLU A 68 -14.47 2.33 -0.03
N ALA A 69 -14.30 3.54 0.52
CA ALA A 69 -15.02 4.73 0.06
C ALA A 69 -14.71 5.12 -1.40
N MET A 70 -13.60 4.62 -1.96
CA MET A 70 -13.22 4.80 -3.36
C MET A 70 -13.96 3.86 -4.33
N GLU A 71 -14.87 3.00 -3.86
CA GLU A 71 -15.74 2.20 -4.73
C GLU A 71 -16.66 3.13 -5.57
N GLY A 72 -16.44 3.12 -6.89
CA GLY A 72 -17.26 3.77 -7.91
C GLY A 72 -17.43 2.87 -9.12
#